data_AF-A0A7X8BJ03-F1
#
_entry.id   AF-A0A7X8BJ03-F1
#
_cell.length_a   1.000
_cell.length_b   1.000
_cell.length_c   1.000
_cell.angle_alpha   90.00
_cell.angle_beta   90.00
_cell.angle_gamma   90.00
#
_symmetry.space_group_name_H-M   'P 1'
#
loop_
_entity.id
_entity.type
_entity.pdbx_description
1 polymer ?
#
loop_
_entity_poly.entity_id
_entity_poly.type
_entity_poly.pdbx_seq_one_letter_code
_entity_poly.pdbx_strand_id
1 'polypeptide(L)'
;MVMAVDDEDCMAMIRLFNEPEGRAYLVSQGMPASFVESLPLMGISSAANVVMAIKMAKYYELTSRDIILTVFTDSMELYGSRLEEMRQELGRPYTVSDAAVDHGRHVLGINREAMLEMNYYDKLRVHNLKYYTWVEQQGKTSEELNAQWYDYEEYWGSIRSMADAIDERIEEFNARVGLL
;
A
#
# COMPACT_ATOMS: atom_id res chain seq x y z
N MET A 1 -1.57 0.46 -16.31
CA MET A 1 -0.81 1.58 -15.74
C MET A 1 0.07 1.04 -14.63
N VAL A 2 1.25 1.61 -14.44
CA VAL A 2 2.12 1.39 -13.28
C VAL A 2 2.47 2.75 -12.70
N MET A 3 2.59 2.83 -11.39
CA MET A 3 2.96 4.05 -10.66
C MET A 3 4.10 3.71 -9.72
N ALA A 4 5.17 4.51 -9.74
CA ALA A 4 6.15 4.45 -8.66
C ALA A 4 5.66 5.33 -7.49
N VAL A 5 5.81 4.79 -6.29
CA VAL A 5 5.56 5.49 -5.02
C VAL A 5 6.91 5.65 -4.34
N ASP A 6 7.18 6.85 -3.84
CA ASP A 6 8.34 7.08 -2.99
C ASP A 6 8.02 6.56 -1.60
N ASP A 7 8.84 5.65 -1.07
CA ASP A 7 8.61 5.08 0.26
C ASP A 7 8.60 6.17 1.34
N GLU A 8 9.34 7.26 1.14
CA GLU A 8 9.33 8.40 2.07
C GLU A 8 7.94 9.04 2.18
N ASP A 9 7.14 9.08 1.11
CA ASP A 9 5.76 9.60 1.19
C ASP A 9 4.92 8.74 2.14
N CYS A 10 5.03 7.41 2.01
CA CYS A 10 4.32 6.46 2.87
C CYS A 10 4.79 6.58 4.32
N MET A 11 6.11 6.60 4.53
CA MET A 11 6.70 6.64 5.86
C MET A 11 6.40 7.96 6.59
N ALA A 12 6.44 9.10 5.88
CA ALA A 12 6.05 10.40 6.41
C ALA A 12 4.56 10.46 6.78
N MET A 13 3.68 9.92 5.91
CA MET A 13 2.25 9.77 6.22
C MET A 13 2.03 8.96 7.49
N ILE A 14 2.72 7.82 7.65
CA ILE A 14 2.57 6.99 8.84
C ILE A 14 2.96 7.75 10.11
N ARG A 15 4.03 8.55 10.10
CA ARG A 15 4.37 9.40 11.25
C ARG A 15 3.31 10.46 11.51
N LEU A 16 2.93 11.21 10.47
CA LEU A 16 1.92 12.27 10.56
C LEU A 16 0.59 11.76 11.15
N PHE A 17 0.18 10.54 10.81
CA PHE A 17 -1.10 9.97 11.22
C PHE A 17 -1.08 9.26 12.57
N ASN A 18 0.11 8.89 13.06
CA ASN A 18 0.22 8.07 14.27
C ASN A 18 0.94 8.76 15.43
N GLU A 19 1.79 9.75 15.15
CA GLU A 19 2.44 10.53 16.19
C GLU A 19 1.47 11.57 16.80
N PRO A 20 1.50 11.79 18.13
CA PRO A 20 0.60 12.73 18.81
C PRO A 20 0.65 14.14 18.21
N GLU A 21 1.84 14.64 17.90
CA GLU A 21 2.07 15.96 17.31
C GLU A 21 1.50 16.06 15.90
N GLY A 22 1.55 14.96 15.13
CA GLY A 22 0.96 14.86 13.80
C GLY A 22 -0.56 14.96 13.84
N ARG A 23 -1.19 14.18 14.73
CA ARG A 23 -2.65 14.25 14.93
C ARG A 23 -3.11 15.61 15.44
N ALA A 24 -2.39 16.19 16.40
CA ALA A 24 -2.69 17.53 16.91
C ALA A 24 -2.59 18.59 15.81
N TYR A 25 -1.57 18.49 14.96
CA TYR A 25 -1.42 19.35 13.79
C TYR A 25 -2.62 19.19 12.83
N LEU A 26 -3.02 17.98 12.44
CA LEU A 26 -4.15 17.77 11.53
C LEU A 26 -5.48 18.32 12.06
N VAL A 27 -5.75 18.14 13.35
CA VAL A 27 -6.93 18.76 14.01
C VAL A 27 -6.84 20.28 13.94
N SER A 28 -5.66 20.86 14.17
CA SER A 28 -5.44 22.31 14.04
C SER A 28 -5.66 22.84 12.63
N GLN A 29 -5.51 21.98 11.60
CA GLN A 29 -5.82 22.30 10.20
C GLN A 29 -7.33 22.17 9.88
N GLY A 30 -8.17 21.89 10.88
CA GLY A 30 -9.63 21.81 10.73
C GLY A 30 -10.17 20.43 10.39
N MET A 31 -9.34 19.38 10.41
CA MET A 31 -9.84 18.01 10.24
C MET A 31 -10.63 17.57 11.48
N PRO A 32 -11.78 16.88 11.33
CA PRO A 32 -12.55 16.36 12.45
C PRO A 32 -11.71 15.39 13.30
N ALA A 33 -11.76 15.52 14.63
CA ALA A 33 -11.02 14.65 15.53
C ALA A 33 -11.35 13.16 15.32
N SER A 34 -12.63 12.82 15.11
CA SER A 34 -13.06 11.46 14.82
C SER A 34 -12.48 10.88 13.53
N PHE A 35 -12.20 11.72 12.54
CA PHE A 35 -11.50 11.30 11.33
C PHE A 35 -10.01 11.05 11.62
N VAL A 36 -9.35 11.97 12.33
CA VAL A 36 -7.94 11.83 12.69
C VAL A 36 -7.69 10.60 13.56
N GLU A 37 -8.60 10.27 14.47
CA GLU A 37 -8.58 9.05 15.29
C GLU A 37 -8.68 7.76 14.48
N SER A 38 -9.27 7.81 13.27
CA SER A 38 -9.40 6.66 12.37
C SER A 38 -8.18 6.43 11.47
N LEU A 39 -7.29 7.42 11.32
CA LEU A 39 -6.11 7.31 10.45
C LEU A 39 -5.15 6.15 10.78
N PRO A 40 -5.03 5.65 12.03
CA PRO A 40 -4.23 4.46 12.35
C PRO A 40 -4.74 3.16 11.72
N LEU A 41 -5.97 3.14 11.21
CA LEU A 41 -6.47 2.04 10.39
C LEU A 41 -5.71 1.91 9.06
N MET A 42 -4.90 2.91 8.69
CA MET A 42 -4.07 2.91 7.50
C MET A 42 -2.62 2.59 7.86
N GLY A 43 -2.19 1.36 7.60
CA GLY A 43 -0.79 0.94 7.62
C GLY A 43 0.01 1.38 6.39
N ILE A 44 1.26 0.93 6.27
CA ILE A 44 2.24 1.44 5.29
C ILE A 44 1.76 1.21 3.84
N SER A 45 1.32 -0.01 3.53
CA SER A 45 0.82 -0.36 2.19
C SER A 45 -0.48 0.38 1.88
N SER A 46 -1.32 0.60 2.90
CA SER A 46 -2.52 1.42 2.79
C SER A 46 -2.18 2.88 2.46
N ALA A 47 -1.11 3.45 3.04
CA ALA A 47 -0.61 4.77 2.67
C ALA A 47 -0.16 4.82 1.21
N ALA A 48 0.56 3.81 0.73
CA ALA A 48 0.95 3.71 -0.68
C ALA A 48 -0.27 3.69 -1.61
N ASN A 49 -1.35 2.98 -1.22
CA ASN A 49 -2.61 2.97 -1.95
C ASN A 49 -3.30 4.34 -2.01
N VAL A 50 -3.22 5.14 -0.94
CA VAL A 50 -3.71 6.52 -0.94
C VAL A 50 -2.85 7.42 -1.83
N VAL A 51 -1.52 7.30 -1.76
CA VAL A 51 -0.60 8.02 -2.64
C VAL A 51 -0.94 7.72 -4.11
N MET A 52 -1.10 6.44 -4.47
CA MET A 52 -1.51 6.03 -5.82
C MET A 52 -2.87 6.58 -6.23
N ALA A 53 -3.85 6.62 -5.31
CA ALA A 53 -5.16 7.21 -5.58
C ALA A 53 -5.05 8.71 -5.88
N ILE A 54 -4.26 9.45 -5.10
CA ILE A 54 -4.00 10.89 -5.34
C ILE A 54 -3.30 11.08 -6.70
N LYS A 55 -2.28 10.27 -6.99
CA LYS A 55 -1.57 10.30 -8.29
C LYS A 55 -2.52 10.04 -9.45
N MET A 56 -3.36 9.01 -9.35
CA MET A 56 -4.38 8.66 -10.34
C MET A 56 -5.38 9.79 -10.57
N ALA A 57 -5.88 10.40 -9.49
CA ALA A 57 -6.80 11.53 -9.57
C ALA A 57 -6.18 12.70 -10.34
N LYS A 58 -4.92 13.04 -10.02
CA LYS A 58 -4.18 14.13 -10.69
C LYS A 58 -3.81 13.78 -12.14
N TYR A 59 -3.51 12.52 -12.43
CA TYR A 59 -3.13 12.07 -13.77
C TYR A 59 -4.30 12.11 -14.75
N TYR A 60 -5.46 11.60 -14.33
CA TYR A 60 -6.68 11.61 -15.14
C TYR A 60 -7.51 12.90 -15.01
N GLU A 61 -7.02 13.88 -14.24
CA GLU A 61 -7.69 15.16 -14.01
C GLU A 61 -9.12 14.97 -13.49
N LEU A 62 -9.28 14.01 -12.56
CA LEU A 62 -10.56 13.66 -11.97
C LEU A 62 -11.16 14.83 -11.19
N THR A 63 -12.48 14.85 -11.16
CA THR A 63 -13.28 15.90 -10.53
C THR A 63 -14.10 15.33 -9.38
N SER A 64 -14.90 16.18 -8.73
CA SER A 64 -15.85 15.76 -7.70
C SER A 64 -16.97 14.82 -8.18
N ARG A 65 -17.05 14.54 -9.49
CA ARG A 65 -18.01 13.60 -10.09
C ARG A 65 -17.45 12.19 -10.24
N ASP A 66 -16.15 12.03 -10.04
CA ASP A 66 -15.42 10.79 -10.24
C ASP A 66 -15.18 10.10 -8.89
N ILE A 67 -15.11 8.77 -8.92
CA ILE A 67 -14.91 7.95 -7.71
C ILE A 67 -13.64 7.13 -7.90
N ILE A 68 -12.75 7.19 -6.91
CA ILE A 68 -11.66 6.22 -6.75
C ILE A 68 -12.02 5.33 -5.56
N LEU A 69 -12.06 4.03 -5.79
CA LEU A 69 -12.10 3.03 -4.74
C LEU A 69 -10.69 2.53 -4.48
N THR A 70 -10.25 2.60 -3.23
CA THR A 70 -8.96 2.09 -2.78
C THR A 70 -9.13 1.26 -1.51
N VAL A 71 -8.18 0.39 -1.23
CA VAL A 71 -8.26 -0.58 -0.12
C VAL A 71 -7.17 -0.27 0.89
N PHE A 72 -7.52 -0.23 2.17
CA PHE A 72 -6.53 -0.28 3.25
C PHE A 72 -6.24 -1.76 3.53
N THR A 73 -5.06 -2.20 3.14
CA THR A 73 -4.64 -3.61 3.19
C THR A 73 -4.36 -4.06 4.61
N ASP A 74 -3.92 -3.14 5.46
CA ASP A 74 -3.50 -3.37 6.83
C ASP A 74 -3.61 -2.07 7.65
N SER A 75 -3.60 -2.23 8.98
CA SER A 75 -3.57 -1.14 9.96
C SER A 75 -2.18 -0.99 10.57
N MET A 76 -1.96 0.12 11.28
CA MET A 76 -0.72 0.35 12.03
C MET A 76 -0.52 -0.54 13.25
N GLU A 77 -1.52 -1.36 13.61
CA GLU A 77 -1.38 -2.38 14.66
C GLU A 77 -0.28 -3.38 14.34
N LEU A 78 -0.05 -3.69 13.06
CA LEU A 78 1.02 -4.59 12.61
C LEU A 78 2.41 -3.94 12.58
N TYR A 79 2.50 -2.61 12.69
CA TYR A 79 3.72 -1.84 12.43
C TYR A 79 4.17 -0.96 13.60
N GLY A 80 3.72 -1.25 14.83
CA GLY A 80 4.08 -0.45 16.01
C GLY A 80 5.59 -0.30 16.24
N SER A 81 6.37 -1.36 15.98
CA SER A 81 7.84 -1.32 16.09
C SER A 81 8.47 -0.36 15.08
N ARG A 82 7.86 -0.18 13.90
CA ARG A 82 8.41 0.67 12.85
C ARG A 82 8.40 2.14 13.26
N LEU A 83 7.35 2.60 13.94
CA LEU A 83 7.32 3.98 14.47
C LEU A 83 8.44 4.21 15.49
N GLU A 84 8.71 3.22 16.33
CA GLU A 84 9.77 3.33 17.33
C GLU A 84 11.16 3.35 16.68
N GLU A 85 11.40 2.49 15.68
CA GLU A 85 12.62 2.54 14.86
C GLU A 85 12.82 3.92 14.22
N MET A 86 11.78 4.48 13.62
CA MET A 86 11.86 5.82 12.98
C MET A 86 12.16 6.94 13.99
N ARG A 87 11.66 6.84 15.23
CA ARG A 87 12.02 7.80 16.30
C ARG A 87 13.49 7.67 16.66
N GLN A 88 14.00 6.47 16.76
CA GLN A 88 15.41 6.19 17.06
C GLN A 88 16.33 6.66 15.93
N GLU A 89 15.98 6.39 14.68
CA GLU A 89 16.69 6.86 13.49
C GLU A 89 16.77 8.39 13.43
N LEU A 90 15.68 9.09 13.76
CA LEU A 90 15.66 10.55 13.83
C LEU A 90 16.48 11.11 15.01
N GLY A 91 16.65 10.34 16.08
CA GLY A 91 17.39 10.73 17.28
C GLY A 91 16.74 11.83 18.12
N ARG A 92 15.50 12.23 17.80
CA ARG A 92 14.70 13.21 18.56
C ARG A 92 13.20 12.93 18.39
N PRO A 93 12.34 13.43 19.31
CA PRO A 93 10.90 13.35 19.16
C PRO A 93 10.40 14.03 17.87
N TYR A 94 9.30 13.49 17.33
CA TYR A 94 8.54 14.13 16.26
C TYR A 94 7.89 15.41 16.78
N THR A 95 7.84 16.46 15.96
CA THR A 95 7.33 17.77 16.37
C THR A 95 6.20 18.22 15.47
N VAL A 96 5.43 19.22 15.93
CA VAL A 96 4.40 19.87 15.13
C VAL A 96 5.00 20.51 13.86
N SER A 97 6.26 20.95 13.91
CA SER A 97 6.95 21.47 12.72
C SER A 97 7.24 20.37 11.70
N ASP A 98 7.60 19.16 12.15
CA ASP A 98 7.78 18.01 11.27
C ASP A 98 6.44 17.62 10.65
N ALA A 99 5.37 17.59 11.44
CA ALA A 99 4.01 17.33 10.94
C ALA A 99 3.59 18.30 9.82
N ALA A 100 3.90 19.60 9.98
CA ALA A 100 3.62 20.59 8.95
C ALA A 100 4.43 20.36 7.67
N VAL A 101 5.71 19.98 7.81
CA VAL A 101 6.57 19.64 6.66
C VAL A 101 6.05 18.39 5.95
N ASP A 102 5.73 17.34 6.71
CA ASP A 102 5.26 16.06 6.16
C ASP A 102 3.90 16.22 5.47
N HIS A 103 2.96 16.93 6.08
CA HIS A 103 1.68 17.21 5.45
C HIS A 103 1.86 18.03 4.15
N GLY A 104 2.69 19.08 4.19
CA GLY A 104 2.93 19.92 3.02
C GLY A 104 3.62 19.18 1.87
N ARG A 105 4.69 18.44 2.17
CA ARG A 105 5.52 17.77 1.16
C ARG A 105 4.95 16.43 0.72
N HIS A 106 4.59 15.58 1.67
CA HIS A 106 4.29 14.16 1.44
C HIS A 106 2.79 13.88 1.30
N VAL A 107 1.91 14.86 1.51
CA VAL A 107 0.47 14.72 1.25
C VAL A 107 0.02 15.72 0.17
N LEU A 108 0.17 17.01 0.42
CA LEU A 108 -0.28 18.04 -0.53
C LEU A 108 0.62 18.12 -1.77
N GLY A 109 1.92 17.84 -1.60
CA GLY A 109 2.94 17.88 -2.64
C GLY A 109 2.95 16.71 -3.61
N ILE A 110 2.20 15.62 -3.34
CA ILE A 110 2.12 14.45 -4.23
C ILE A 110 1.76 14.89 -5.64
N ASN A 111 2.58 14.58 -6.63
CA ASN A 111 2.37 14.97 -8.03
C ASN A 111 2.13 13.74 -8.92
N ARG A 112 1.96 13.92 -10.22
CA ARG A 112 1.71 12.83 -11.19
C ARG A 112 2.98 12.24 -11.82
N GLU A 113 4.14 12.48 -11.23
CA GLU A 113 5.42 11.96 -11.74
C GLU A 113 5.53 10.44 -11.55
N ALA A 114 6.41 9.84 -12.35
CA ALA A 114 6.68 8.40 -12.34
C ALA A 114 5.43 7.52 -12.56
N MET A 115 4.53 7.98 -13.43
CA MET A 115 3.37 7.22 -13.91
C MET A 115 3.57 6.78 -15.35
N LEU A 116 3.22 5.54 -15.66
CA LEU A 116 3.30 4.97 -17.00
C LEU A 116 2.01 4.23 -17.35
N GLU A 117 1.28 4.74 -18.35
CA GLU A 117 0.26 3.95 -19.02
C GLU A 117 0.92 2.91 -19.93
N MET A 118 0.67 1.64 -19.61
CA MET A 118 1.35 0.52 -20.25
C MET A 118 0.53 0.01 -21.43
N ASN A 119 1.14 -0.03 -22.61
CA ASN A 119 0.61 -0.80 -23.74
C ASN A 119 0.83 -2.31 -23.52
N TYR A 120 0.48 -3.13 -24.51
CA TYR A 120 0.64 -4.59 -24.43
C TYR A 120 2.10 -5.02 -24.14
N TYR A 121 3.06 -4.45 -24.85
CA TYR A 121 4.47 -4.82 -24.71
C TYR A 121 5.10 -4.29 -23.42
N ASP A 122 4.64 -3.13 -22.91
CA ASP A 122 5.04 -2.66 -21.58
C ASP A 122 4.58 -3.63 -20.49
N LYS A 123 3.33 -4.10 -20.56
CA LYS A 123 2.81 -5.09 -19.62
C LYS A 123 3.57 -6.42 -19.74
N LEU A 124 3.88 -6.86 -20.96
CA LEU A 124 4.66 -8.07 -21.21
C LEU A 124 6.09 -7.95 -20.66
N ARG A 125 6.73 -6.78 -20.78
CA ARG A 125 8.02 -6.50 -20.17
C ARG A 125 7.98 -6.66 -18.65
N VAL A 126 6.97 -6.07 -18.00
CA VAL A 126 6.78 -6.22 -16.54
C VAL A 126 6.53 -7.68 -16.17
N HIS A 127 5.73 -8.41 -16.94
CA HIS A 127 5.51 -9.84 -16.73
C HIS A 127 6.82 -10.62 -16.76
N ASN A 128 7.69 -10.35 -17.73
CA ASN A 128 8.96 -11.06 -17.90
C ASN A 128 9.98 -10.76 -16.78
N LEU A 129 9.85 -9.65 -16.05
CA LEU A 129 10.70 -9.38 -14.86
C LEU A 129 10.57 -10.46 -13.79
N LYS A 130 9.44 -11.17 -13.75
CA LYS A 130 9.22 -12.30 -12.84
C LYS A 130 10.13 -13.48 -13.10
N TYR A 131 10.81 -13.58 -14.24
CA TYR A 131 11.69 -14.72 -14.54
C TYR A 131 12.72 -14.95 -13.42
N TYR A 132 13.37 -13.88 -12.95
CA TYR A 132 14.37 -13.98 -11.90
C TYR A 132 13.78 -14.52 -10.59
N THR A 133 12.68 -13.95 -10.12
CA THR A 133 12.09 -14.31 -8.82
C THR A 133 11.28 -15.61 -8.88
N TRP A 134 10.63 -15.90 -10.01
CA TRP A 134 9.73 -17.05 -10.18
C TRP A 134 10.48 -18.30 -10.63
N VAL A 135 11.32 -18.18 -11.66
CA VAL A 135 12.03 -19.32 -12.24
C VAL A 135 13.31 -19.58 -11.47
N GLU A 136 14.21 -18.59 -11.40
CA GLU A 136 15.54 -18.83 -10.82
C GLU A 136 15.52 -18.99 -9.30
N GLN A 137 14.79 -18.13 -8.58
CA GLN A 137 14.78 -18.17 -7.11
C GLN A 137 13.79 -19.20 -6.55
N GLN A 138 12.58 -19.30 -7.11
CA GLN A 138 11.54 -20.22 -6.60
C GLN A 138 11.54 -21.60 -7.29
N GLY A 139 12.38 -21.81 -8.32
CA GLY A 139 12.51 -23.09 -9.01
C GLY A 139 11.30 -23.48 -9.84
N LYS A 140 10.43 -22.52 -10.21
CA LYS A 140 9.29 -22.75 -11.09
C LYS A 140 9.73 -22.85 -12.55
N THR A 141 8.87 -23.35 -13.43
CA THR A 141 9.21 -23.49 -14.85
C THR A 141 8.90 -22.22 -15.63
N SER A 142 9.58 -22.02 -16.76
CA SER A 142 9.26 -20.93 -17.68
C SER A 142 7.90 -21.14 -18.36
N GLU A 143 7.48 -22.39 -18.53
CA GLU A 143 6.15 -22.76 -19.00
C GLU A 143 5.06 -22.28 -18.04
N GLU A 144 5.24 -22.48 -16.72
CA GLU A 144 4.32 -21.97 -15.70
C GLU A 144 4.28 -20.44 -15.69
N LEU A 145 5.43 -19.77 -15.85
CA LEU A 145 5.47 -18.32 -15.97
C LEU A 145 4.67 -17.84 -17.19
N ASN A 146 4.87 -18.47 -18.35
CA ASN A 146 4.12 -18.17 -19.56
C ASN A 146 2.62 -18.46 -19.41
N ALA A 147 2.22 -19.51 -18.67
CA ALA A 147 0.83 -19.83 -18.40
C ALA A 147 0.11 -18.70 -17.65
N GLN A 148 0.79 -18.01 -16.72
CA GLN A 148 0.24 -16.81 -16.06
C GLN A 148 -0.14 -15.69 -17.03
N TRP A 149 0.39 -15.69 -18.26
CA TRP A 149 0.11 -14.70 -19.30
C TRP A 149 -0.84 -15.21 -20.37
N TYR A 150 -0.50 -16.34 -21.01
CA TYR A 150 -1.23 -16.88 -22.16
C TYR A 150 -2.42 -17.76 -21.77
N ASP A 151 -2.41 -18.31 -20.56
CA ASP A 151 -3.46 -19.18 -19.99
C ASP A 151 -3.97 -18.60 -18.65
N TYR A 152 -4.02 -17.27 -18.56
CA TYR A 152 -4.25 -16.55 -17.31
C TYR A 152 -5.62 -16.88 -16.69
N GLU A 153 -6.62 -17.22 -17.50
CA GLU A 153 -7.97 -17.55 -17.04
C GLU A 153 -7.96 -18.84 -16.22
N GLU A 154 -7.37 -19.91 -16.75
CA GLU A 154 -7.28 -21.20 -16.04
C GLU A 154 -6.24 -21.14 -14.92
N TYR A 155 -5.05 -20.57 -15.21
CA TYR A 155 -3.96 -20.52 -14.23
C TYR A 155 -4.37 -19.78 -12.96
N TRP A 156 -4.94 -18.57 -13.08
CA TRP A 156 -5.39 -17.81 -11.91
C TRP A 156 -6.79 -18.22 -11.44
N GLY A 157 -7.65 -18.70 -12.35
CA GLY A 157 -9.00 -19.17 -12.03
C GLY A 157 -8.98 -20.38 -11.11
N SER A 158 -8.13 -21.37 -11.42
CA SER A 158 -7.93 -22.53 -10.56
C SER A 158 -7.46 -22.14 -9.16
N ILE A 159 -6.53 -21.18 -9.04
CA ILE A 159 -6.07 -20.67 -7.74
C ILE A 159 -7.20 -20.00 -6.96
N ARG A 160 -7.98 -19.12 -7.60
CA ARG A 160 -9.11 -18.43 -6.95
C ARG A 160 -10.20 -19.39 -6.49
N SER A 161 -10.40 -20.50 -7.21
CA SER A 161 -11.37 -21.54 -6.83
C SER A 161 -10.98 -22.29 -5.55
N MET A 162 -9.74 -22.15 -5.07
CA MET A 162 -9.30 -22.75 -3.81
C MET A 162 -9.70 -21.95 -2.56
N ALA A 163 -10.38 -20.81 -2.68
CA ALA A 163 -10.72 -19.95 -1.54
C ALA A 163 -11.40 -20.72 -0.40
N ASP A 164 -12.49 -21.45 -0.67
CA ASP A 164 -13.21 -22.23 0.35
C ASP A 164 -12.33 -23.30 1.01
N ALA A 165 -11.45 -23.95 0.24
CA ALA A 165 -10.54 -24.96 0.75
C ALA A 165 -9.42 -24.35 1.61
N ILE A 166 -8.96 -23.14 1.29
CA ILE A 166 -8.01 -22.38 2.11
C ILE A 166 -8.68 -21.97 3.42
N ASP A 167 -9.92 -21.51 3.38
CA ASP A 167 -10.70 -21.12 4.57
C ASP A 167 -10.86 -22.30 5.54
N GLU A 168 -11.23 -23.49 5.04
CA GLU A 168 -11.29 -24.72 5.85
C GLU A 168 -9.94 -25.01 6.54
N ARG A 169 -8.83 -24.86 5.82
CA ARG A 169 -7.48 -25.08 6.39
C ARG A 169 -7.09 -24.03 7.42
N ILE A 170 -7.54 -22.79 7.25
CA ILE A 170 -7.34 -21.71 8.23
C ILE A 170 -8.10 -22.03 9.52
N GLU A 171 -9.36 -22.48 9.42
CA GLU A 171 -10.16 -22.89 10.58
C GLU A 171 -9.51 -24.08 11.32
N GLU A 172 -9.09 -25.11 10.59
CA GLU A 172 -8.36 -26.25 11.17
C GLU A 172 -7.08 -25.82 11.89
N PHE A 173 -6.32 -24.90 11.30
CA PHE A 173 -5.10 -24.37 11.90
C PHE A 173 -5.41 -23.61 13.19
N ASN A 174 -6.36 -22.68 13.15
CA ASN A 174 -6.76 -21.85 14.30
C ASN A 174 -7.23 -22.72 15.48
N ALA A 175 -8.01 -23.77 15.20
CA ALA A 175 -8.46 -24.73 16.22
C ALA A 175 -7.28 -25.47 16.89
N ARG A 176 -6.20 -25.75 16.15
CA ARG A 176 -5.02 -26.43 16.70
C ARG A 176 -4.16 -25.51 17.58
N VAL A 177 -4.09 -24.23 17.25
CA VAL A 177 -3.25 -23.25 17.97
C VAL A 177 -3.99 -22.50 19.08
N GLY A 178 -5.31 -22.70 19.22
CA GLY A 178 -6.12 -22.12 20.29
C GLY A 178 -6.27 -20.60 20.19
N LEU A 179 -6.18 -20.05 18.97
CA LEU A 179 -6.31 -18.61 18.71
C LEU A 179 -7.77 -18.15 18.51
N LEU A 180 -8.74 -19.06 18.67
CA LEU A 180 -10.19 -18.81 18.64
C LEU A 180 -10.91 -19.63 19.72
#